data_AF-A0A813N1H4-F1
#
_entry.id   AF-A0A813N1H4-F1
#
_cell.length_a   1.000
_cell.length_b   1.000
_cell.length_c   1.000
_cell.angle_alpha   90.00
_cell.angle_beta   90.00
_cell.angle_gamma   90.00
#
_symmetry.space_group_name_H-M   'P 1'
#
loop_
_entity.id
_entity.type
_entity.pdbx_description
1 polymer ?
#
loop_
_entity_poly.entity_id
_entity_poly.type
_entity_poly.pdbx_seq_one_letter_code
_entity_poly.pdbx_strand_id
1 'polypeptide(L)'
;MGVKYKVDFTPEELEKFGKMGMFGAPMGKMKEFLAVDGTLQGFPNLGIPADSVNNQFRDWMYESLLSYGGGNAKPVITIKADNKTPYENISQVIEGLRDNKANTYRLITGFEGKPE
;
A
#
# COMPACT_ATOMS: atom_id res chain seq x y z
N MET A 1 -12.74 3.77 3.20
CA MET A 1 -11.98 2.65 3.77
C MET A 1 -12.56 2.00 5.05
N GLY A 2 -12.59 2.65 6.24
CA GLY A 2 -12.95 1.97 7.52
C GLY A 2 -14.34 1.32 7.58
N VAL A 3 -15.36 2.02 7.07
CA VAL A 3 -16.75 1.51 6.98
C VAL A 3 -16.85 0.23 6.13
N LYS A 4 -16.04 0.13 5.07
CA LYS A 4 -16.04 -1.02 4.15
C LYS A 4 -15.54 -2.31 4.82
N TYR A 5 -14.62 -2.18 5.78
CA TYR A 5 -14.04 -3.31 6.51
C TYR A 5 -14.62 -3.47 7.93
N LYS A 6 -15.70 -2.74 8.26
CA LYS A 6 -16.31 -2.73 9.61
C LYS A 6 -15.30 -2.38 10.71
N VAL A 7 -14.39 -1.46 10.41
CA VAL A 7 -13.41 -0.93 11.36
C VAL A 7 -13.76 0.52 11.64
N ASP A 8 -14.23 0.78 12.86
CA ASP A 8 -14.51 2.12 13.36
C ASP A 8 -13.24 2.77 13.90
N PHE A 9 -12.75 3.82 13.24
CA PHE A 9 -11.60 4.59 13.72
C PHE A 9 -12.08 5.76 14.57
N THR A 10 -11.40 6.00 15.70
CA THR A 10 -11.58 7.21 16.49
C THR A 10 -10.96 8.43 15.77
N PRO A 11 -11.42 9.66 16.05
CA PRO A 11 -10.84 10.86 15.46
C PRO A 11 -9.34 11.02 15.75
N GLU A 12 -8.87 10.58 16.92
CA GLU A 12 -7.43 10.57 17.26
C GLU A 12 -6.63 9.57 16.40
N GLU A 13 -7.18 8.40 16.13
CA GLU A 13 -6.59 7.40 15.23
C GLU A 13 -6.49 7.90 13.80
N LEU A 14 -7.50 8.63 13.32
CA LEU A 14 -7.50 9.24 11.99
C LEU A 14 -6.47 10.37 11.88
N GLU A 15 -6.33 11.21 12.90
CA GLU A 15 -5.32 12.27 12.92
C GLU A 15 -3.91 11.68 12.94
N LYS A 16 -3.67 10.63 13.74
CA LYS A 16 -2.41 9.88 13.72
C LYS A 16 -2.13 9.29 12.35
N PHE A 17 -3.12 8.64 11.73
CA PHE A 17 -2.97 8.08 10.39
C PHE A 17 -2.61 9.15 9.35
N GLY A 18 -3.28 10.31 9.38
CA GLY A 18 -2.99 11.42 8.46
C GLY A 18 -1.59 12.03 8.62
N LYS A 19 -0.99 11.92 9.82
CA LYS A 19 0.39 12.35 10.09
C LYS A 19 1.43 11.29 9.70
N MET A 20 1.03 10.05 9.46
CA MET A 20 1.93 8.97 9.07
C MET A 20 2.29 9.08 7.58
N GLY A 21 3.60 9.15 7.29
CA GLY A 21 4.11 9.18 5.91
C GLY A 21 4.18 7.82 5.22
N MET A 22 4.13 6.71 5.99
CA MET A 22 4.15 5.35 5.46
C MET A 22 3.20 4.46 6.27
N PHE A 23 2.47 3.58 5.60
CA PHE A 23 1.57 2.62 6.21
C PHE A 23 1.62 1.29 5.45
N GLY A 24 1.32 0.20 6.14
CA GLY A 24 1.42 -1.15 5.57
C GLY A 24 0.80 -2.19 6.49
N ALA A 25 -0.47 -2.05 6.82
CA ALA A 25 -1.19 -3.02 7.64
C ALA A 25 -2.53 -3.41 7.00
N PRO A 26 -3.01 -4.65 7.20
CA PRO A 26 -4.37 -5.00 6.83
C PRO A 26 -5.36 -4.18 7.66
N MET A 27 -6.50 -3.83 7.08
CA MET A 27 -7.48 -2.93 7.69
C MET A 27 -7.92 -3.37 9.10
N GLY A 28 -8.05 -4.68 9.33
CA GLY A 28 -8.39 -5.24 10.65
C GLY A 28 -7.31 -5.07 11.72
N LYS A 29 -6.04 -4.91 11.32
CA LYS A 29 -4.89 -4.67 12.21
C LYS A 29 -4.44 -3.21 12.22
N MET A 30 -5.14 -2.34 11.49
CA MET A 30 -4.81 -0.92 11.40
C MET A 30 -4.84 -0.22 12.77
N LYS A 31 -5.77 -0.59 13.65
CA LYS A 31 -5.85 -0.05 15.02
C LYS A 31 -4.62 -0.40 15.86
N GLU A 32 -4.21 -1.67 15.81
CA GLU A 32 -2.98 -2.13 16.48
C GLU A 32 -1.75 -1.43 15.88
N PHE A 33 -1.72 -1.20 14.56
CA PHE A 33 -0.65 -0.45 13.91
C PHE A 33 -0.58 1.02 14.37
N LEU A 34 -1.73 1.68 14.53
CA LEU A 34 -1.83 3.06 15.03
C LEU A 34 -1.48 3.18 16.52
N ALA A 35 -1.65 2.09 17.29
CA ALA A 35 -1.27 2.03 18.70
C ALA A 35 0.24 1.94 18.92
N VAL A 36 1.01 1.33 17.99
CA VAL A 36 2.46 1.10 18.12
C VAL A 36 3.29 2.16 17.39
N ASP A 37 2.81 3.41 17.36
CA ASP A 37 3.48 4.55 16.73
C ASP A 37 3.80 4.37 15.23
N GLY A 38 3.09 3.46 14.53
CA GLY A 38 3.13 3.33 13.07
C GLY A 38 4.50 2.99 12.47
N THR A 39 5.46 2.53 13.27
CA THR A 39 6.76 2.11 12.74
C THR A 39 6.66 0.71 12.14
N LEU A 40 6.78 0.62 10.81
CA LEU A 40 6.89 -0.65 10.08
C LEU A 40 8.02 -1.56 10.61
N GLN A 41 9.00 -0.99 11.34
CA GLN A 41 10.04 -1.75 12.04
C GLN A 41 9.50 -2.71 13.12
N GLY A 42 8.35 -2.41 13.74
CA GLY A 42 7.73 -3.29 14.74
C GLY A 42 6.95 -4.45 14.13
N PHE A 43 6.65 -4.39 12.83
CA PHE A 43 5.80 -5.36 12.14
C PHE A 43 6.38 -5.75 10.77
N PRO A 44 7.52 -6.46 10.73
CA PRO A 44 8.21 -6.82 9.49
C PRO A 44 7.38 -7.71 8.54
N ASN A 45 6.27 -8.29 9.02
CA ASN A 45 5.38 -9.17 8.26
C ASN A 45 3.97 -8.59 8.07
N LEU A 46 3.68 -7.37 8.53
CA LEU A 46 2.41 -6.72 8.20
C LEU A 46 2.56 -6.06 6.83
N GLY A 47 1.64 -6.41 5.95
CA GLY A 47 1.49 -5.80 4.63
C GLY A 47 0.01 -5.65 4.30
N ILE A 48 -0.27 -4.93 3.23
CA ILE A 48 -1.63 -4.85 2.70
C ILE A 48 -1.86 -6.13 1.87
N PRO A 49 -2.87 -6.95 2.18
CA PRO A 49 -3.14 -8.16 1.43
C PRO A 49 -3.54 -7.83 -0.01
N ALA A 50 -2.86 -8.46 -0.96
CA ALA A 50 -3.06 -8.33 -2.40
C ALA A 50 -3.53 -9.65 -3.04
N ASP A 51 -3.91 -10.63 -2.23
CA ASP A 51 -4.37 -11.95 -2.67
C ASP A 51 -5.65 -11.88 -3.51
N SER A 52 -5.83 -12.88 -4.39
CA SER A 52 -6.97 -12.98 -5.31
C SER A 52 -8.35 -13.04 -4.61
N VAL A 53 -8.41 -13.44 -3.33
CA VAL A 53 -9.66 -13.58 -2.56
C VAL A 53 -9.96 -12.34 -1.71
N ASN A 54 -8.94 -11.58 -1.30
CA ASN A 54 -9.11 -10.42 -0.42
C ASN A 54 -8.10 -9.32 -0.75
N ASN A 55 -8.32 -8.68 -1.90
CA ASN A 55 -7.41 -7.68 -2.44
C ASN A 55 -7.70 -6.30 -1.85
N GLN A 56 -7.21 -6.06 -0.62
CA GLN A 56 -7.31 -4.75 0.03
C GLN A 56 -6.43 -3.72 -0.66
N PHE A 57 -5.34 -4.17 -1.30
CA PHE A 57 -4.45 -3.31 -2.08
C PHE A 57 -5.20 -2.58 -3.20
N ARG A 58 -6.11 -3.27 -3.89
CA ARG A 58 -6.95 -2.67 -4.93
C ARG A 58 -7.79 -1.50 -4.39
N ASP A 59 -8.42 -1.69 -3.24
CA ASP A 59 -9.26 -0.68 -2.60
C ASP A 59 -8.43 0.52 -2.12
N TRP A 60 -7.24 0.27 -1.57
CA TRP A 60 -6.28 1.32 -1.20
C TRP A 60 -5.84 2.15 -2.41
N MET A 61 -5.53 1.49 -3.52
CA MET A 61 -5.16 2.16 -4.77
C MET A 61 -6.32 2.99 -5.32
N TYR A 62 -7.54 2.46 -5.31
CA TYR A 62 -8.74 3.17 -5.78
C TYR A 62 -9.00 4.44 -4.96
N GLU A 63 -9.04 4.34 -3.63
CA GLU A 63 -9.26 5.50 -2.76
C GLU A 63 -8.10 6.51 -2.88
N SER A 64 -6.86 6.06 -3.02
CA SER A 64 -5.70 6.94 -3.24
C SER A 64 -5.80 7.73 -4.54
N LEU A 65 -6.24 7.09 -5.64
CA LEU A 65 -6.43 7.75 -6.93
C LEU A 65 -7.59 8.76 -6.90
N LEU A 66 -8.67 8.43 -6.19
CA LEU A 66 -9.78 9.35 -5.96
C LEU A 66 -9.35 10.58 -5.15
N SER A 67 -8.59 10.39 -4.06
CA SER A 67 -8.12 11.48 -3.21
C SER A 67 -7.08 12.37 -3.90
N TYR A 68 -6.22 11.82 -4.77
CA TYR A 68 -5.16 12.59 -5.42
C TYR A 68 -5.66 13.55 -6.51
N GLY A 69 -6.77 13.24 -7.19
CA GLY A 69 -7.31 14.14 -8.22
C GLY A 69 -8.63 13.71 -8.83
N GLY A 70 -9.55 13.19 -8.00
CA GLY A 70 -10.91 12.86 -8.40
C GLY A 70 -10.99 11.77 -9.49
N GLY A 71 -9.97 10.91 -9.59
CA GLY A 71 -9.89 9.84 -10.59
C GLY A 71 -9.31 10.23 -11.95
N ASN A 72 -9.02 11.52 -12.21
CA ASN A 72 -8.40 11.98 -13.47
C ASN A 72 -6.89 12.25 -13.36
N ALA A 73 -6.36 12.37 -12.14
CA ALA A 73 -4.93 12.53 -11.94
C ALA A 73 -4.19 11.18 -12.12
N LYS A 74 -3.07 11.22 -12.84
CA LYS A 74 -2.20 10.05 -13.07
C LYS A 74 -0.97 10.16 -12.16
N PRO A 75 -1.00 9.62 -10.94
CA PRO A 75 0.17 9.66 -10.07
C PRO A 75 1.31 8.82 -10.67
N VAL A 76 2.54 9.28 -10.44
CA VAL A 76 3.73 8.47 -10.77
C VAL A 76 3.90 7.42 -9.68
N ILE A 77 3.57 6.17 -10.00
CA ILE A 77 3.69 5.06 -9.07
C ILE A 77 5.06 4.42 -9.23
N THR A 78 5.78 4.23 -8.13
CA THR A 78 7.07 3.54 -8.13
C THR A 78 6.96 2.27 -7.29
N ILE A 79 7.24 1.13 -7.93
CA ILE A 79 7.28 -0.18 -7.29
C ILE A 79 8.76 -0.46 -7.00
N LYS A 80 9.13 -0.58 -5.73
CA LYS A 80 10.47 -0.99 -5.32
C LYS A 80 10.42 -2.46 -4.90
N ALA A 81 11.21 -3.30 -5.55
CA ALA A 81 11.34 -4.71 -5.23
C ALA A 81 12.81 -5.07 -5.03
N ASP A 82 13.08 -6.05 -4.16
CA ASP A 82 14.42 -6.59 -3.99
C ASP A 82 14.68 -7.70 -5.02
N ASN A 83 15.94 -8.00 -5.31
CA ASN A 83 16.31 -9.08 -6.23
C ASN A 83 15.79 -10.45 -5.75
N LYS A 84 15.67 -10.62 -4.42
CA LYS A 84 15.15 -11.86 -3.82
C LYS A 84 13.63 -11.97 -3.84
N THR A 85 12.90 -10.95 -4.30
CA THR A 85 11.43 -10.98 -4.33
C THR A 85 10.93 -11.85 -5.49
N PRO A 86 10.09 -12.87 -5.23
CA PRO A 86 9.52 -13.70 -6.30
C PRO A 86 8.65 -12.88 -7.25
N TYR A 87 8.73 -13.19 -8.55
CA TYR A 87 7.96 -12.49 -9.59
C TYR A 87 6.45 -12.58 -9.38
N GLU A 88 5.95 -13.66 -8.78
CA GLU A 88 4.52 -13.86 -8.47
C GLU A 88 3.96 -12.69 -7.63
N ASN A 89 4.67 -12.29 -6.58
CA ASN A 89 4.27 -11.17 -5.72
C ASN A 89 4.28 -9.84 -6.49
N ILE A 90 5.24 -9.65 -7.40
CA ILE A 90 5.32 -8.45 -8.24
C ILE A 90 4.17 -8.43 -9.25
N SER A 91 3.85 -9.58 -9.85
CA SER A 91 2.74 -9.76 -10.78
C SER A 91 1.41 -9.38 -10.13
N GLN A 92 1.15 -9.86 -8.90
CA GLN A 92 -0.06 -9.53 -8.15
C GLN A 92 -0.24 -8.02 -7.94
N VAL A 93 0.84 -7.30 -7.59
CA VAL A 93 0.81 -5.84 -7.44
C VAL A 93 0.54 -5.15 -8.79
N ILE A 94 1.19 -5.61 -9.87
CA ILE A 94 0.98 -5.08 -11.22
C ILE A 94 -0.47 -5.29 -11.68
N GLU A 95 -1.05 -6.46 -11.41
CA GLU A 95 -2.45 -6.74 -11.73
C GLU A 95 -3.40 -5.84 -10.94
N GLY A 96 -3.14 -5.61 -9.65
CA GLY A 96 -3.90 -4.66 -8.84
C GLY A 96 -3.83 -3.21 -9.35
N LEU A 97 -2.67 -2.80 -9.87
CA LEU A 97 -2.51 -1.48 -10.50
C LEU A 97 -3.22 -1.39 -11.84
N ARG A 98 -3.15 -2.44 -12.66
CA ARG A 98 -3.83 -2.53 -13.97
C ARG A 98 -5.34 -2.42 -13.82
N ASP A 99 -5.91 -3.12 -12.84
CA ASP A 99 -7.34 -3.06 -12.57
C ASP A 99 -7.81 -1.63 -12.22
N ASN A 100 -6.99 -0.90 -11.46
CA ASN A 100 -7.21 0.50 -11.11
C ASN A 100 -6.90 1.49 -12.25
N LYS A 101 -6.65 1.01 -13.48
CA LYS A 101 -6.23 1.80 -14.65
C LYS A 101 -4.93 2.59 -14.45
N ALA A 102 -4.13 2.22 -13.45
CA ALA A 102 -2.84 2.82 -13.14
C ALA A 102 -1.72 2.16 -13.95
N ASN A 103 -1.76 2.33 -15.28
CA ASN A 103 -0.88 1.63 -16.22
C ASN A 103 0.53 2.23 -16.32
N THR A 104 0.82 3.33 -15.63
CA THR A 104 2.12 4.01 -15.68
C THR A 104 2.81 3.86 -14.34
N TYR A 105 3.77 2.94 -14.28
CA TYR A 105 4.57 2.68 -13.08
C TYR A 105 6.05 2.51 -13.42
N ARG A 106 6.91 2.86 -12.46
CA ARG A 106 8.35 2.64 -12.51
C ARG A 106 8.69 1.47 -11.59
N LEU A 107 9.28 0.42 -12.13
CA LEU A 107 9.77 -0.70 -11.33
C LEU A 107 11.27 -0.51 -11.07
N ILE A 108 11.66 -0.47 -9.80
CA ILE A 108 13.05 -0.36 -9.35
C ILE A 108 13.41 -1.66 -8.64
N THR A 109 14.23 -2.49 -9.28
CA THR A 109 14.73 -3.77 -8.75
C THR A 109 16.19 -3.62 -8.33
N GLY A 110 16.43 -3.32 -7.05
CA GLY A 110 17.78 -3.20 -6.47
C GLY A 110 18.53 -1.90 -6.79
N PHE A 111 19.41 -1.50 -5.86
CA PHE A 111 20.44 -0.49 -6.12
C PHE A 111 21.44 -1.09 -7.11
N GLU A 112 21.77 -0.37 -8.18
CA GLU A 112 23.02 -0.59 -8.91
C GLU A 112 24.15 -0.50 -7.87
N GLY A 113 24.63 -1.66 -7.40
CA GLY A 113 25.90 -1.76 -6.71
C GLY A 113 26.96 -1.19 -7.65
N LYS A 114 27.82 -0.33 -7.11
CA LYS A 114 28.93 0.33 -7.79
C LYS A 114 29.52 -0.56 -8.91
N PRO A 115 29.78 -0.02 -10.13
CA PRO A 115 30.64 -0.71 -11.07
C PRO A 115 32.02 -0.89 -10.43
N GLU A 116 32.54 -2.11 -10.50
CA GLU A 116 33.94 -2.44 -10.18
C GLU A 116 34.92 -1.72 -11.10
#